data_AF-X5VFL2-F1
#
_entry.id   AF-X5VFL2-F1
#
_cell.length_a   1.000
_cell.length_b   1.000
_cell.length_c   1.000
_cell.angle_alpha   90.00
_cell.angle_beta   90.00
_cell.angle_gamma   90.00
#
_symmetry.space_group_name_H-M   'P 1'
#
loop_
_entity.id
_entity.type
_entity.pdbx_description
1 polymer ?
#
loop_
_entity_poly.entity_id
_entity_poly.type
_entity_poly.pdbx_seq_one_letter_code
_entity_poly.pdbx_strand_id
1 'polypeptide(L)'
;MLVHSGSAVVASAVAAAALGTEPPGQDPEPSNKLRTLIDVHKAAYASFGEALHEIGRGRSGSDGASREEERALLAICRYAAVGEGDRLAKAGYLLEIEARGELDLAEHMQAVLRSTMWKG
;
A
#
# COMPACT_ATOMS: atom_id res chain seq x y z
N MET A 1 63.51 11.59 -22.13
CA MET A 1 62.54 11.11 -23.13
C MET A 1 61.15 11.37 -22.57
N LEU A 2 60.42 12.34 -23.14
CA LEU A 2 59.09 12.76 -22.71
C LEU A 2 58.04 11.80 -23.29
N VAL A 3 57.33 11.04 -22.46
CA VAL A 3 56.30 10.11 -22.95
C VAL A 3 54.95 10.84 -22.97
N HIS A 4 54.49 11.20 -24.17
CA HIS A 4 53.15 11.77 -24.38
C HIS A 4 52.11 10.66 -24.27
N SER A 5 51.23 10.72 -23.28
CA SER A 5 50.06 9.83 -23.19
C SER A 5 48.90 10.44 -23.98
N GLY A 6 48.57 9.83 -25.12
CA GLY A 6 47.36 10.14 -25.88
C GLY A 6 46.15 9.41 -25.28
N SER A 7 45.14 10.16 -24.84
CA SER A 7 43.85 9.62 -24.42
C SER A 7 42.94 9.46 -25.64
N ALA A 8 42.44 8.26 -25.88
CA ALA A 8 41.43 7.98 -26.91
C ALA A 8 40.06 7.83 -26.24
N VAL A 9 39.11 8.70 -26.60
CA VAL A 9 37.71 8.62 -26.14
C VAL A 9 36.95 7.70 -27.10
N VAL A 10 36.47 6.56 -26.60
CA VAL A 10 35.57 5.68 -27.35
C VAL A 10 34.14 6.16 -27.14
N ALA A 11 33.59 6.88 -28.11
CA ALA A 11 32.16 7.18 -28.15
C ALA A 11 31.42 5.93 -28.66
N SER A 12 30.82 5.17 -27.75
CA SER A 12 29.95 4.06 -28.10
C SER A 12 28.53 4.58 -28.34
N ALA A 13 28.10 4.59 -29.61
CA ALA A 13 26.73 4.91 -29.98
C ALA A 13 25.90 3.62 -29.94
N VAL A 14 25.01 3.50 -28.95
CA VAL A 14 23.99 2.46 -28.91
C VAL A 14 22.77 2.98 -29.68
N ALA A 15 22.55 2.47 -30.88
CA ALA A 15 21.30 2.67 -31.61
C ALA A 15 20.23 1.74 -31.00
N ALA A 16 19.35 2.29 -30.17
CA ALA A 16 18.17 1.58 -29.69
C ALA A 16 17.11 1.57 -30.80
N ALA A 17 16.85 0.38 -31.36
CA ALA A 17 15.71 0.15 -32.23
C ALA A 17 14.41 0.46 -31.48
N ALA A 18 13.53 1.24 -32.11
CA ALA A 18 12.23 1.60 -31.59
C ALA A 18 11.35 0.35 -31.45
N LEU A 19 11.26 -0.18 -30.22
CA LEU A 19 10.20 -1.10 -29.84
C LEU A 19 8.94 -0.28 -29.60
N GLY A 20 7.85 -0.68 -30.27
CA GLY A 20 6.56 -0.01 -30.25
C GLY A 20 6.14 0.35 -28.83
N THR A 21 5.95 1.64 -28.61
CA THR A 21 5.35 2.14 -27.38
C THR A 21 3.87 1.79 -27.41
N GLU A 22 3.48 0.73 -26.69
CA GLU A 22 2.24 0.84 -25.96
C GLU A 22 2.35 2.11 -25.10
N PRO A 23 1.31 2.96 -25.02
CA PRO A 23 1.36 4.11 -24.13
C PRO A 23 1.74 3.58 -22.74
N PRO A 24 2.59 4.27 -21.95
CA PRO A 24 2.81 3.87 -20.57
C PRO A 24 1.43 3.77 -19.92
N GLY A 25 0.98 2.53 -19.74
CA GLY A 25 -0.37 2.23 -19.30
C GLY A 25 -0.53 2.91 -17.96
N GLN A 26 -1.60 3.68 -17.80
CA GLN A 26 -1.96 4.19 -16.49
C GLN A 26 -1.94 3.01 -15.53
N ASP A 27 -1.33 3.20 -14.35
CA ASP A 27 -1.36 2.18 -13.30
C ASP A 27 -2.79 1.67 -13.18
N PRO A 28 -3.01 0.34 -13.20
CA PRO A 28 -4.35 -0.21 -13.22
C PRO A 28 -5.10 0.32 -12.01
N GLU A 29 -6.21 1.01 -12.26
CA GLU A 29 -7.02 1.62 -11.21
C GLU A 29 -7.61 0.53 -10.29
N PRO A 30 -7.58 0.72 -8.95
CA PRO A 30 -8.22 -0.21 -8.04
C PRO A 30 -9.74 -0.17 -8.20
N SER A 31 -10.36 -1.29 -7.87
CA SER A 31 -11.81 -1.40 -7.83
C SER A 31 -12.42 -0.39 -6.87
N ASN A 32 -13.63 0.07 -7.19
CA ASN A 32 -14.42 0.92 -6.29
C ASN A 32 -14.59 0.28 -4.91
N LYS A 33 -14.71 -1.06 -4.86
CA LYS A 33 -14.85 -1.80 -3.60
C LYS A 33 -13.62 -1.66 -2.71
N LEU A 34 -12.42 -1.87 -3.24
CA LEU A 34 -11.19 -1.72 -2.45
C LEU A 34 -11.00 -0.26 -2.01
N ARG A 35 -11.26 0.70 -2.90
CA ARG A 35 -11.22 2.14 -2.56
C ARG A 35 -12.13 2.47 -1.39
N THR A 36 -13.39 2.04 -1.45
CA THR A 36 -14.35 2.24 -0.35
C THR A 36 -13.87 1.63 0.96
N LEU A 37 -13.28 0.42 0.94
CA LEU A 37 -12.75 -0.19 2.17
C LEU A 37 -11.60 0.64 2.77
N ILE A 38 -10.69 1.15 1.92
CA ILE A 38 -9.60 2.03 2.34
C ILE A 38 -10.16 3.33 2.94
N ASP A 39 -11.14 3.95 2.28
CA ASP A 39 -11.74 5.19 2.76
C ASP A 39 -12.46 5.01 4.11
N VAL A 40 -13.18 3.89 4.27
CA VAL A 40 -13.83 3.52 5.54
C VAL A 40 -12.79 3.34 6.65
N HIS A 41 -11.68 2.67 6.37
CA HIS A 41 -10.62 2.51 7.36
C HIS A 41 -9.99 3.85 7.74
N LYS A 42 -9.69 4.73 6.78
CA LYS A 42 -9.17 6.08 7.06
C LYS A 42 -10.12 6.90 7.94
N ALA A 43 -11.42 6.82 7.69
CA ALA A 43 -12.42 7.51 8.50
C ALA A 43 -12.50 6.94 9.93
N ALA A 44 -12.49 5.61 10.07
CA ALA A 44 -12.49 4.95 11.38
C ALA A 44 -11.22 5.27 12.18
N TYR A 45 -10.06 5.27 11.53
CA TYR A 45 -8.77 5.64 12.13
C TYR A 45 -8.76 7.09 12.65
N ALA A 46 -9.28 8.03 11.85
CA ALA A 46 -9.42 9.42 12.30
C ALA A 46 -10.34 9.55 13.53
N SER A 47 -11.49 8.87 13.50
CA SER A 47 -12.44 8.87 14.62
C SER A 47 -11.85 8.23 15.89
N PHE A 48 -11.07 7.15 15.74
CA PHE A 48 -10.36 6.54 16.86
C PHE A 48 -9.33 7.49 17.48
N GLY A 49 -8.55 8.19 16.66
CA GLY A 49 -7.63 9.23 17.13
C GLY A 49 -8.33 10.35 17.90
N GLU A 50 -9.47 10.83 17.42
CA GLU A 50 -10.31 11.81 18.13
C GLU A 50 -10.80 11.28 19.48
N ALA A 51 -11.29 10.04 19.53
CA ALA A 51 -11.76 9.41 20.76
C ALA A 51 -10.64 9.27 21.81
N LEU A 52 -9.40 8.97 21.40
CA LEU A 52 -8.24 8.93 22.29
C LEU A 52 -7.92 10.32 22.88
N HIS A 53 -8.03 11.38 22.07
CA HIS A 53 -7.88 12.75 22.56
C HIS A 53 -8.98 13.13 23.57
N GLU A 54 -10.20 12.61 23.42
CA GLU A 54 -11.30 12.84 24.35
C GLU A 54 -11.19 12.08 25.69
N ILE A 55 -10.55 10.90 25.72
CA ILE A 55 -10.27 10.20 27.00
C ILE A 55 -9.43 11.07 27.93
N GLY A 56 -8.44 11.79 27.38
CA GLY A 56 -7.64 12.76 28.14
C GLY A 56 -8.47 13.88 28.79
N ARG A 57 -9.74 14.03 28.37
CA ARG A 57 -10.72 15.00 28.90
C ARG A 57 -11.85 14.35 29.71
N GLY A 58 -11.77 13.05 30.00
CA GLY A 58 -12.70 12.34 30.90
C GLY A 58 -13.92 11.67 30.23
N ARG A 59 -13.90 11.45 28.90
CA ARG A 59 -14.99 10.79 28.16
C ARG A 59 -14.59 9.39 27.68
N SER A 60 -15.38 8.36 28.01
CA SER A 60 -15.10 6.94 27.69
C SER A 60 -15.84 6.52 26.41
N GLY A 61 -15.29 6.87 25.24
CA GLY A 61 -15.81 6.47 23.92
C GLY A 61 -14.82 5.64 23.06
N SER A 62 -13.59 5.48 23.54
CA SER A 62 -12.48 4.94 22.74
C SER A 62 -12.58 3.45 22.43
N ASP A 63 -13.16 2.64 23.32
CA ASP A 63 -13.32 1.19 23.08
C ASP A 63 -14.20 0.89 21.86
N GLY A 64 -15.19 1.75 21.59
CA GLY A 64 -16.05 1.61 20.41
C GLY A 64 -15.29 1.93 19.13
N ALA A 65 -14.65 3.11 19.09
CA ALA A 65 -13.90 3.57 17.92
C ALA A 65 -12.70 2.66 17.61
N SER A 66 -12.02 2.13 18.63
CA SER A 66 -10.94 1.13 18.47
C SER A 66 -11.42 -0.12 17.75
N ARG A 67 -12.58 -0.67 18.16
CA ARG A 67 -13.15 -1.87 17.53
C ARG A 67 -13.60 -1.62 16.09
N GLU A 68 -14.10 -0.43 15.80
CA GLU A 68 -14.54 -0.04 14.46
C GLU A 68 -13.36 0.11 13.49
N GLU A 69 -12.29 0.75 13.95
CA GLU A 69 -11.02 0.87 13.23
C GLU A 69 -10.43 -0.52 12.93
N GLU A 70 -10.28 -1.38 13.95
CA GLU A 70 -9.72 -2.73 13.79
C GLU A 70 -10.55 -3.57 12.81
N ARG A 71 -11.89 -3.47 12.91
CA ARG A 71 -12.79 -4.17 11.98
C ARG A 71 -12.63 -3.70 10.55
N ALA A 72 -12.40 -2.41 10.33
CA ALA A 72 -12.18 -1.85 9.00
C ALA A 72 -10.82 -2.31 8.43
N LEU A 73 -9.77 -2.34 9.26
CA LEU A 73 -8.45 -2.83 8.86
C LEU A 73 -8.51 -4.32 8.47
N LEU A 74 -9.19 -5.13 9.27
CA LEU A 74 -9.42 -6.55 8.98
C LEU A 74 -10.17 -6.77 7.66
N ALA A 75 -11.11 -5.89 7.30
CA ALA A 75 -11.83 -5.99 6.03
C ALA A 75 -10.89 -5.80 4.83
N ILE A 76 -9.93 -4.88 4.92
CA ILE A 76 -8.89 -4.69 3.90
C ILE A 76 -7.95 -5.89 3.88
N CYS A 77 -7.48 -6.36 5.04
CA CYS A 77 -6.61 -7.54 5.14
C CYS A 77 -7.24 -8.77 4.47
N ARG A 78 -8.55 -8.98 4.64
CA ARG A 78 -9.30 -10.10 4.04
C ARG A 78 -9.66 -9.91 2.57
N TYR A 79 -9.55 -8.71 2.01
CA TYR A 79 -9.97 -8.43 0.65
C TYR A 79 -9.17 -9.26 -0.39
N ALA A 80 -9.83 -10.12 -1.15
CA ALA A 80 -9.19 -10.92 -2.19
C ALA A 80 -8.93 -10.06 -3.44
N ALA A 81 -7.69 -9.58 -3.58
CA ALA A 81 -7.27 -8.74 -4.70
C ALA A 81 -6.93 -9.58 -5.94
N VAL A 82 -7.90 -9.74 -6.85
CA VAL A 82 -7.74 -10.52 -8.09
C VAL A 82 -7.12 -9.69 -9.22
N GLY A 83 -7.47 -8.40 -9.32
CA GLY A 83 -6.93 -7.48 -10.32
C GLY A 83 -5.56 -6.91 -9.91
N GLU A 84 -4.73 -6.56 -10.90
CA GLU A 84 -3.42 -5.95 -10.63
C GLU A 84 -3.53 -4.62 -9.88
N GLY A 85 -4.46 -3.77 -10.28
CA GLY A 85 -4.72 -2.50 -9.59
C GLY A 85 -5.11 -2.68 -8.12
N ASP A 86 -5.99 -3.65 -7.85
CA ASP A 86 -6.34 -4.02 -6.49
C ASP A 86 -5.15 -4.55 -5.68
N ARG A 87 -4.29 -5.37 -6.31
CA ARG A 87 -3.10 -5.92 -5.63
C ARG A 87 -2.13 -4.81 -5.26
N LEU A 88 -1.82 -3.91 -6.20
CA LEU A 88 -0.90 -2.79 -5.97
C LEU A 88 -1.46 -1.83 -4.93
N ALA A 89 -2.73 -1.42 -5.04
CA ALA A 89 -3.36 -0.53 -4.08
C ALA A 89 -3.43 -1.15 -2.68
N LYS A 90 -3.81 -2.43 -2.58
CA LYS A 90 -3.85 -3.14 -1.29
C LYS A 90 -2.45 -3.26 -0.69
N ALA A 91 -1.45 -3.64 -1.47
CA ALA A 91 -0.07 -3.78 -0.99
C ALA A 91 0.48 -2.43 -0.52
N GLY A 92 0.32 -1.37 -1.31
CA GLY A 92 0.75 -0.03 -0.94
C GLY A 92 0.10 0.45 0.36
N TYR A 93 -1.21 0.25 0.49
CA TYR A 93 -1.92 0.65 1.70
C TYR A 93 -1.49 -0.17 2.93
N LEU A 94 -1.33 -1.49 2.81
CA LEU A 94 -0.84 -2.32 3.92
C LEU A 94 0.58 -1.95 4.35
N LEU A 95 1.45 -1.53 3.43
CA LEU A 95 2.78 -1.01 3.76
C LEU A 95 2.71 0.32 4.54
N GLU A 96 1.74 1.19 4.23
CA GLU A 96 1.51 2.40 5.03
C GLU A 96 1.09 2.08 6.47
N ILE A 97 0.23 1.07 6.65
CA ILE A 97 -0.21 0.61 7.98
C ILE A 97 0.94 -0.06 8.74
N GLU A 98 1.72 -0.91 8.08
CA GLU A 98 2.93 -1.50 8.68
C GLU A 98 3.95 -0.46 9.10
N ALA A 99 4.16 0.60 8.31
CA ALA A 99 5.08 1.68 8.66
C ALA A 99 4.67 2.41 9.96
N ARG A 100 3.41 2.30 10.37
CA ARG A 100 2.91 2.81 11.66
C ARG A 100 2.95 1.75 12.77
N GLY A 101 3.25 0.50 12.44
CA GLY A 101 3.25 -0.64 13.37
C GLY A 101 1.85 -1.19 13.69
N GLU A 102 0.86 -0.94 12.82
CA GLU A 102 -0.56 -1.25 13.06
C GLU A 102 -0.98 -2.63 12.50
N LEU A 103 -0.08 -3.35 11.81
CA LEU A 103 -0.27 -4.75 11.39
C LEU A 103 0.33 -5.75 12.38
N ASP A 104 0.29 -5.44 13.67
CA ASP A 104 0.93 -6.20 14.75
C ASP A 104 0.15 -7.43 15.23
N LEU A 105 -1.18 -7.45 15.02
CA LEU A 105 -2.03 -8.57 15.41
C LEU A 105 -1.86 -9.78 14.47
N ALA A 106 -1.80 -10.98 15.07
CA ALA A 106 -1.70 -12.24 14.33
C ALA A 106 -2.89 -12.41 13.37
N GLU A 107 -4.06 -11.91 13.75
CA GLU A 107 -5.29 -11.91 12.96
C GLU A 107 -5.14 -11.12 11.65
N HIS A 108 -4.44 -9.98 11.68
CA HIS A 108 -4.14 -9.17 10.49
C HIS A 108 -3.30 -9.97 9.50
N MET A 109 -2.19 -10.53 9.98
CA MET A 109 -1.27 -11.32 9.16
C MET A 109 -1.93 -12.58 8.59
N GLN A 110 -2.70 -13.31 9.40
CA GLN A 110 -3.45 -14.47 8.91
C GLN A 110 -4.50 -14.07 7.86
N ALA A 111 -5.17 -12.92 8.03
CA ALA A 111 -6.12 -12.42 7.04
C ALA A 111 -5.43 -12.07 5.72
N VAL A 112 -4.29 -11.39 5.76
CA VAL A 112 -3.47 -11.08 4.57
C VAL A 112 -3.06 -12.37 3.87
N LEU A 113 -2.44 -13.32 4.58
CA LEU A 113 -1.98 -14.59 4.01
C LEU A 113 -3.13 -15.39 3.38
N ARG A 114 -4.28 -15.49 4.05
CA ARG A 114 -5.45 -16.18 3.49
C ARG A 114 -5.99 -15.48 2.24
N SER A 115 -5.95 -14.15 2.20
CA SER A 115 -6.44 -13.37 1.06
C SER A 115 -5.58 -13.51 -0.19
N THR A 116 -4.29 -13.86 -0.05
CA THR A 116 -3.35 -14.02 -1.16
C THR A 116 -3.21 -15.48 -1.61
N MET A 117 -3.43 -16.42 -0.70
CA MET A 117 -3.34 -17.86 -0.98
C MET A 117 -4.58 -18.45 -1.66
N TRP A 118 -5.71 -17.72 -1.68
CA TRP A 118 -6.94 -18.22 -2.31
C TRP A 118 -6.78 -18.28 -3.83
N LYS A 119 -6.52 -19.48 -4.35
CA LYS A 119 -6.64 -19.83 -5.76
C LYS A 119 -8.12 -20.08 -6.05
N GLY A 120 -8.81 -19.06 -6.56
CA GLY A 120 -10.06 -19.26 -7.29
C GLY A 120 -9.73 -19.76 -8.68
#